data_AF-A0A0R2I0L7-F1
#
_entry.id   AF-A0A0R2I0L7-F1
#
_cell.length_a   1.000
_cell.length_b   1.000
_cell.length_c   1.000
_cell.angle_alpha   90.00
_cell.angle_beta   90.00
_cell.angle_gamma   90.00
#
_symmetry.space_group_name_H-M   'P 1'
#
loop_
_entity.id
_entity.type
_entity.pdbx_description
1 polymer ?
#
loop_
_entity_poly.entity_id
_entity_poly.type
_entity_poly.pdbx_seq_one_letter_code
_entity_poly.pdbx_strand_id
1 'polypeptide(L)' 'MLKMDRPSVTINQLTDAITTSPRILKNPIIFDDSKLVTGFDQEKMGIFIPKKQRRLELSEMLAKFTQNNHHIKLA' A
#
# COMPACT_ATOMS: atom_id res chain seq x y z
N MET A 1 20.87 -14.03 14.55
CA MET A 1 19.40 -14.18 14.38
C MET A 1 18.74 -13.85 15.71
N LEU A 2 17.94 -12.78 15.77
CA LEU A 2 17.18 -12.42 16.98
C LEU A 2 16.02 -13.40 17.15
N LYS A 3 16.14 -14.31 18.12
CA LYS A 3 15.07 -15.21 18.56
C LYS A 3 14.11 -14.42 19.47
N MET A 4 13.21 -13.66 18.86
CA MET A 4 12.16 -12.94 19.58
C MET A 4 10.90 -13.82 19.64
N ASP A 5 10.98 -14.89 20.42
CA ASP A 5 9.90 -15.86 20.62
C ASP A 5 9.37 -15.75 22.06
N ARG A 6 9.06 -14.52 22.51
CA ARG A 6 8.60 -14.27 23.88
C ARG A 6 7.29 -13.49 23.91
N PRO A 7 6.29 -13.95 24.68
CA PRO A 7 4.97 -13.33 24.78
C PRO A 7 4.92 -12.02 25.60
N SER A 8 6.05 -11.40 25.97
CA SER A 8 6.07 -10.26 26.90
C SER A 8 7.19 -9.23 26.64
N VAL A 9 7.39 -8.83 25.39
CA VAL A 9 8.24 -7.66 25.10
C VAL A 9 7.45 -6.39 25.43
N THR A 10 8.02 -5.52 26.28
CA THR A 10 7.43 -4.20 26.55
C THR A 10 7.62 -3.27 25.35
N ILE A 11 6.75 -2.26 25.20
CA ILE A 11 6.88 -1.27 24.11
C ILE A 11 8.27 -0.60 24.11
N ASN A 12 8.81 -0.27 25.29
CA ASN A 12 10.14 0.34 25.40
C ASN A 12 11.24 -0.58 24.85
N GLN A 13 11.23 -1.86 25.22
CA GLN A 13 12.21 -2.83 24.72
C GLN A 13 12.09 -3.07 23.21
N LEU A 14 10.87 -3.01 22.67
CA LEU A 14 10.64 -3.09 21.23
C LEU A 14 11.22 -1.85 20.52
N THR A 15 10.99 -0.65 21.06
CA THR A 15 11.56 0.60 20.54
C THR A 15 13.09 0.57 20.56
N ASP A 16 13.69 0.10 21.64
CA ASP A 16 15.15 -0.03 21.76
C ASP A 16 15.72 -1.02 20.73
N ALA A 17 15.03 -2.15 20.53
CA ALA A 17 15.43 -3.15 19.54
C ALA A 17 15.35 -2.60 18.11
N ILE A 18 14.27 -1.89 17.77
CA ILE A 18 14.08 -1.25 16.46
C ILE A 18 15.17 -0.18 16.22
N THR A 19 15.46 0.64 17.23
CA THR A 19 16.50 1.68 17.16
C THR A 19 17.88 1.06 16.92
N THR A 20 18.17 -0.07 17.57
CA THR A 20 19.46 -0.78 17.42
C THR A 20 19.60 -1.47 16.06
N SER A 21 18.51 -2.04 15.54
CA SER A 21 18.51 -2.71 14.24
C SER A 21 17.20 -2.45 13.48
N PRO A 22 17.16 -1.40 12.64
CA PRO A 22 15.96 -1.04 11.89
C PRO A 22 15.45 -2.15 10.95
N ARG A 23 16.34 -3.08 10.55
CA ARG A 23 16.01 -4.24 9.69
C ARG A 23 15.06 -5.25 10.34
N ILE A 24 14.79 -5.13 11.65
CA ILE A 24 13.79 -5.95 12.34
C ILE A 24 12.37 -5.62 11.83
N LEU A 25 12.13 -4.38 11.41
CA LEU A 25 10.86 -3.98 10.83
C LEU A 25 10.78 -4.35 9.34
N LYS A 26 9.61 -4.81 8.90
CA LYS A 26 9.31 -5.03 7.49
C LYS A 26 9.24 -3.68 6.76
N ASN A 27 10.07 -3.54 5.73
CA ASN A 27 10.12 -2.35 4.88
C ASN A 27 9.50 -2.64 3.49
N PRO A 28 8.90 -1.64 2.81
CA PRO A 28 8.59 -0.28 3.30
C PRO A 28 7.46 -0.27 4.35
N ILE A 29 7.40 0.79 5.15
CA ILE A 29 6.28 1.07 6.06
C ILE A 29 5.54 2.28 5.51
N ILE A 30 4.28 2.10 5.13
CA ILE A 30 3.44 3.13 4.53
C ILE A 30 2.20 3.28 5.40
N PHE A 31 1.87 4.50 5.82
CA PHE A 31 0.72 4.74 6.70
C PHE A 31 0.02 6.06 6.40
N ASP A 32 -1.28 6.09 6.71
CA ASP A 32 -2.13 7.29 6.79
C ASP A 32 -2.82 7.32 8.17
N ASP A 33 -3.73 8.28 8.42
CA ASP A 33 -4.45 8.42 9.70
C ASP A 33 -5.21 7.14 10.13
N SER A 34 -5.52 6.24 9.20
CA SER A 34 -6.40 5.09 9.38
C SER A 34 -5.82 3.75 8.89
N LYS A 35 -4.66 3.76 8.23
CA LYS A 35 -4.09 2.58 7.54
C LYS A 35 -2.61 2.48 7.81
N LEU A 36 -2.15 1.25 8.01
CA LEU A 36 -0.75 0.90 8.11
C LEU A 36 -0.51 -0.32 7.22
N VAL A 37 0.45 -0.21 6.30
CA VAL A 37 0.89 -1.30 5.43
C VAL A 37 2.39 -1.47 5.60
N THR A 38 2.81 -2.71 5.75
CA THR A 38 4.23 -3.08 5.83
C THR A 38 4.57 -4.03 4.70
N GLY A 39 5.71 -3.80 4.04
CA GLY A 39 6.06 -4.49 2.81
C GLY A 39 5.41 -3.87 1.58
N PHE A 40 5.94 -4.20 0.41
CA PHE A 40 5.39 -3.74 -0.87
C PHE A 40 4.49 -4.82 -1.45
N ASP A 41 3.20 -4.52 -1.55
CA ASP A 41 2.21 -5.33 -2.23
C ASP A 41 1.41 -4.42 -3.18
N GLN A 42 1.68 -4.53 -4.47
CA GLN A 42 1.15 -3.65 -5.50
C GLN A 42 -0.39 -3.65 -5.52
N GLU A 43 -1.03 -4.79 -5.27
CA GLU A 43 -2.48 -4.92 -5.28
C GLU A 43 -3.11 -4.15 -4.11
N LYS A 44 -2.40 -4.08 -2.97
CA LYS A 44 -2.85 -3.38 -1.77
C LYS A 44 -2.54 -1.89 -1.79
N MET A 45 -1.66 -1.40 -2.65
CA MET A 45 -1.29 0.03 -2.68
C MET A 45 -2.45 0.95 -3.03
N GLY A 46 -3.46 0.45 -3.76
CA GLY A 46 -4.66 1.22 -4.13
C GLY A 46 -5.46 1.74 -2.93
N ILE A 47 -5.24 1.24 -1.71
CA ILE A 47 -5.93 1.71 -0.50
C ILE A 47 -5.55 3.14 -0.11
N PHE A 48 -4.36 3.61 -0.52
CA PHE A 48 -3.86 4.95 -0.19
C PHE A 48 -4.37 6.03 -1.16
N ILE A 49 -4.94 5.66 -2.30
CA ILE A 49 -5.49 6.63 -3.26
C ILE A 49 -6.82 7.19 -2.73
N PRO A 50 -7.03 8.51 -2.66
CA PRO A 50 -8.30 9.07 -2.20
C PRO A 50 -9.49 8.60 -3.05
N LYS A 51 -10.68 8.42 -2.44
CA LYS A 51 -11.90 7.97 -3.14
C LYS A 51 -12.25 8.86 -4.34
N LYS A 52 -12.08 10.18 -4.21
CA LYS A 52 -12.34 11.14 -5.31
C LYS A 52 -11.44 10.87 -6.52
N GLN A 53 -10.16 10.64 -6.29
CA GLN A 53 -9.18 10.36 -7.34
C GLN A 53 -9.43 9.01 -8.00
N ARG A 54 -9.72 7.95 -7.22
CA ARG A 54 -10.10 6.64 -7.78
C ARG A 54 -11.28 6.74 -8.75
N ARG A 55 -12.31 7.52 -8.39
CA ARG A 55 -13.48 7.72 -9.25
C ARG A 55 -13.14 8.49 -10.53
N LEU A 56 -12.26 9.48 -10.44
CA LEU A 56 -11.82 10.26 -11.59
C LEU A 56 -11.06 9.36 -12.59
N GLU A 57 -10.05 8.62 -12.13
CA GLU A 57 -9.26 7.72 -12.97
C GLU A 57 -10.14 6.64 -13.63
N LEU A 58 -11.07 6.03 -12.86
CA LEU A 58 -12.03 5.08 -13.43
C LEU A 58 -12.91 5.70 -14.51
N SER A 59 -13.41 6.91 -14.28
CA SER A 59 -14.23 7.63 -15.28
C SER A 59 -13.44 7.94 -16.55
N GLU A 60 -12.18 8.37 -16.42
CA GLU A 60 -11.29 8.64 -17.55
C GLU A 60 -10.96 7.37 -18.34
N MET A 61 -10.70 6.25 -17.65
CA MET A 61 -10.45 4.96 -18.27
C MET A 61 -11.66 4.48 -19.07
N LEU A 62 -12.87 4.58 -18.51
CA LEU A 62 -14.11 4.22 -19.20
C LEU A 62 -14.35 5.12 -20.43
N ALA A 63 -14.11 6.43 -20.30
CA ALA A 63 -14.23 7.35 -21.43
C ALA A 63 -13.24 7.02 -22.56
N LYS A 64 -11.98 6.72 -22.24
CA LYS A 64 -10.99 6.28 -23.23
C LYS A 64 -11.39 4.96 -23.90
N PHE A 65 -11.95 4.03 -23.15
CA PHE A 65 -12.42 2.76 -23.68
C PHE A 65 -13.58 2.96 -24.67
N THR A 66 -14.55 3.82 -24.37
CA THR A 66 -15.66 4.09 -25.30
C THR A 66 -15.19 4.77 -26.58
N GLN A 67 -14.21 5.69 -26.51
CA GLN A 67 -13.63 6.32 -27.70
C GLN A 67 -12.86 5.33 -28.59
N ASN A 68 -12.12 4.39 -28.00
CA ASN A 68 -11.38 3.38 -28.75
C ASN A 68 -12.30 2.40 -29.51
N ASN A 69 -13.49 2.09 -28.98
CA ASN A 69 -14.45 1.23 -29.65
C ASN A 69 -15.14 1.89 -30.87
N HIS A 70 -15.11 3.22 -31.00
CA HIS A 70 -15.64 3.92 -32.19
C HIS A 70 -14.70 3.83 -33.40
N HIS A 71 -13.43 3.45 -33.20
CA HIS A 71 -12.47 3.23 -34.30
C HIS A 71 -12.56 1.82 -34.91
N ILE A 72 -13.42 0.93 -34.40
CA ILE A 72 -13.69 -0.40 -34.97
C ILE A 72 -15.09 -0.43 -35.60
N LYS A 73 -15.37 0.48 -36.52
CA LYS A 73 -16.40 0.31 -37.54
C LYS A 73 -15.99 1.05 -38.81
N LEU A 74 -15.56 0.28 -39.81
CA LEU A 74 -15.77 0.47 -41.26
C LEU A 74 -14.81 -0.45 -42.03
N ALA A 75 -15.24 -1.68 -42.28
CA ALA A 75 -14.97 -2.50 -43.47
C ALA A 75 -15.87 -3.74 -43.41
#